data_AF-A0A821EPV7-F1
#
_entry.id   AF-A0A821EPV7-F1
#
_cell.length_a   1.000
_cell.length_b   1.000
_cell.length_c   1.000
_cell.angle_alpha   90.00
_cell.angle_beta   90.00
_cell.angle_gamma   90.00
#
_symmetry.space_group_name_H-M   'P 1'
#
loop_
_entity.id
_entity.type
_entity.pdbx_description
1 polymer ?
#
loop_
_entity_poly.entity_id
_entity_poly.type
_entity_poly.pdbx_seq_one_letter_code
_entity_poly.pdbx_strand_id
1 'polypeptide(L)'
;ASICVFTEAGELWNTSQIPHFNIFHQHGTNKSGGVCIAIGKHLKGSRIDLNIENTIIVDIDGLSETVTIIAIYWPAGQTRVLGE
;
A
#
# COMPACT_ATOMS: atom_id res chain seq x y z
N ALA A 1 6.48 -7.96 14.51
CA ALA A 1 5.60 -7.70 13.37
C ALA A 1 6.43 -7.48 12.12
N SER A 2 6.01 -8.01 10.98
CA SER A 2 6.66 -7.77 9.68
C SER A 2 5.74 -6.93 8.82
N ILE A 3 6.27 -5.82 8.29
CA ILE A 3 5.57 -4.89 7.43
C ILE A 3 6.48 -4.63 6.23
N CYS A 4 5.95 -4.78 5.02
CA CYS A 4 6.66 -4.52 3.78
C CYS A 4 5.84 -3.57 2.90
N VAL A 5 6.49 -2.56 2.32
CA VAL A 5 5.86 -1.58 1.41
C VAL A 5 6.60 -1.58 0.09
N PHE A 6 5.87 -1.73 -1.02
CA PHE A 6 6.40 -1.81 -2.38
C PHE A 6 5.73 -0.75 -3.26
N THR A 7 6.52 0.02 -4.01
CA THR A 7 6.04 1.11 -4.88
C THR A 7 6.13 0.78 -6.37
N GLU A 8 6.76 -0.32 -6.77
CA GLU A 8 6.72 -0.84 -8.14
C GLU A 8 6.29 -2.30 -8.09
N ALA A 9 5.04 -2.50 -7.67
CA ALA A 9 4.53 -3.83 -7.37
C ALA A 9 4.20 -4.69 -8.61
N GLY A 10 4.64 -4.32 -9.82
CA GLY A 10 4.26 -4.90 -11.12
C GLY A 10 3.77 -6.36 -11.09
N GLU A 11 4.67 -7.34 -10.92
CA GLU A 11 4.31 -8.77 -10.88
C GLU A 11 3.70 -9.25 -9.54
N LEU A 12 3.88 -8.50 -8.45
CA LEU A 12 3.27 -8.80 -7.14
C LEU A 12 1.73 -8.73 -7.20
N TRP A 13 1.16 -8.08 -8.21
CA TRP A 13 -0.29 -8.07 -8.44
C TRP A 13 -0.85 -9.46 -8.76
N ASN A 14 -0.05 -10.28 -9.46
CA ASN A 14 -0.46 -11.61 -9.90
C ASN A 14 -0.26 -12.68 -8.82
N THR A 15 0.48 -12.36 -7.75
CA THR A 15 0.66 -13.26 -6.61
C THR A 15 -0.35 -12.89 -5.51
N SER A 16 -1.60 -13.30 -5.73
CA SER A 16 -2.73 -13.01 -4.84
C SER A 16 -2.56 -13.46 -3.38
N GLN A 17 -1.51 -14.23 -3.04
CA GLN A 17 -1.22 -14.66 -1.68
C GLN A 17 0.29 -14.81 -1.45
N ILE A 18 0.93 -13.76 -0.95
CA ILE A 18 2.19 -13.92 -0.21
C ILE A 18 1.83 -14.66 1.10
N PRO A 19 2.35 -15.88 1.33
CA PRO A 19 2.01 -16.65 2.53
C PRO A 19 2.31 -15.83 3.80
N HIS A 20 1.48 -15.97 4.82
CA HIS A 20 1.62 -15.28 6.12
C HIS A 20 1.42 -13.76 6.11
N PHE A 21 1.03 -13.13 4.99
CA PHE A 21 0.69 -11.71 4.93
C PHE A 21 -0.77 -11.46 4.51
N ASN A 22 -1.32 -10.37 5.03
CA ASN A 22 -2.48 -9.66 4.51
C ASN A 22 -1.96 -8.59 3.54
N ILE A 23 -2.50 -8.54 2.33
CA ILE A 23 -2.01 -7.69 1.25
C ILE A 23 -3.05 -6.64 0.90
N PHE A 24 -2.63 -5.39 0.85
CA PHE A 24 -3.42 -4.24 0.45
C PHE A 24 -2.72 -3.60 -0.74
N HIS A 25 -3.43 -3.33 -1.83
CA HIS A 25 -2.83 -2.73 -3.01
C HIS A 25 -3.74 -1.69 -3.68
N GLN A 26 -3.11 -0.76 -4.39
CA GLN A 26 -3.76 0.22 -5.23
C GLN A 26 -2.99 0.29 -6.55
N HIS A 27 -3.70 0.09 -7.67
CA HIS A 27 -3.11 0.29 -8.98
C HIS A 27 -2.78 1.77 -9.18
N GLY A 28 -1.60 2.01 -9.75
CA GLY A 28 -1.16 3.32 -10.14
C GLY A 28 -1.82 3.80 -11.44
N THR A 29 -1.53 5.04 -11.81
CA THR A 29 -2.00 5.66 -13.07
C THR A 29 -1.31 5.10 -14.33
N ASN A 30 -0.24 4.31 -14.20
CA ASN A 30 0.41 3.64 -15.33
C ASN A 30 0.17 2.11 -15.29
N LYS A 31 0.31 1.44 -16.44
CA LYS A 31 -0.03 0.02 -16.61
C LYS A 31 0.84 -0.96 -15.80
N SER A 32 1.95 -0.50 -15.23
CA SER A 32 2.99 -1.35 -14.63
C SER A 32 3.33 -0.97 -13.19
N GLY A 33 2.72 0.09 -12.65
CA GLY A 33 3.07 0.66 -11.36
C GLY A 33 1.86 0.82 -10.46
N GLY A 34 2.15 0.94 -9.17
CA GLY A 34 1.15 0.90 -8.11
C GLY A 34 1.83 0.59 -6.79
N VAL A 35 1.05 0.67 -5.73
CA VAL A 35 1.55 0.51 -4.37
C VAL A 35 0.94 -0.72 -3.73
N CYS A 36 1.76 -1.43 -2.96
CA CYS A 36 1.37 -2.63 -2.22
C CYS A 36 1.92 -2.55 -0.80
N ILE A 37 1.06 -2.83 0.18
CA ILE A 37 1.40 -2.98 1.60
C ILE A 37 1.11 -4.44 1.98
N ALA A 38 2.13 -5.13 2.48
CA ALA A 38 1.99 -6.47 3.06
C ALA A 38 2.21 -6.39 4.57
N ILE A 39 1.24 -6.88 5.34
CA ILE A 39 1.25 -6.89 6.81
C ILE A 39 1.12 -8.32 7.31
N GLY A 40 1.97 -8.75 8.24
CA GLY A 40 1.92 -10.12 8.77
C GLY A 40 0.52 -10.48 9.32
N LYS A 41 0.01 -11.69 9.04
CA LYS A 41 -1.37 -12.14 9.37
C LYS A 41 -1.73 -12.11 10.86
N HIS A 42 -0.74 -12.04 11.75
CA HIS A 42 -0.95 -11.88 13.19
C HIS A 42 -1.37 -10.45 13.57
N LEU A 43 -1.18 -9.50 12.67
CA LEU A 43 -1.69 -8.14 12.79
C LEU A 43 -2.99 -8.00 12.00
N LYS A 44 -3.85 -7.11 12.47
CA LYS A 44 -5.10 -6.77 11.79
C LYS A 44 -4.87 -5.48 11.02
N GLY A 45 -4.99 -5.55 9.69
CA GLY A 45 -4.92 -4.38 8.82
C GLY A 45 -6.32 -4.02 8.32
N SER A 46 -6.68 -2.74 8.33
CA SER A 46 -7.88 -2.22 7.67
C SER A 46 -7.52 -1.11 6.70
N ARG A 47 -7.96 -1.26 5.44
CA ARG A 47 -7.82 -0.22 4.43
C ARG A 47 -8.78 0.93 4.74
N ILE A 48 -8.28 2.16 4.68
CA ILE A 48 -9.11 3.36 4.68
C ILE A 48 -9.40 3.72 3.22
N ASP A 49 -10.66 3.57 2.81
CA ASP A 49 -11.09 3.88 1.46
C ASP A 49 -11.35 5.39 1.30
N LEU A 50 -10.31 6.11 0.92
CA LEU A 50 -10.41 7.48 0.43
C LEU A 50 -10.28 7.50 -1.10
N ASN A 51 -11.02 8.38 -1.76
CA ASN A 51 -10.94 8.57 -3.21
C ASN A 51 -9.71 9.44 -3.59
N ILE A 52 -8.52 8.95 -3.25
CA ILE A 52 -7.24 9.58 -3.59
C ILE A 52 -6.51 8.64 -4.55
N GLU A 53 -6.28 9.11 -5.78
CA GLU A 53 -5.56 8.33 -6.77
C GLU A 53 -4.17 7.95 -6.28
N ASN A 54 -3.67 6.80 -6.76
CA ASN A 54 -2.33 6.29 -6.47
C ASN A 54 -2.01 6.07 -4.98
N THR A 55 -2.97 6.18 -4.09
CA THR A 55 -2.74 6.18 -2.65
C THR A 55 -3.42 4.97 -2.01
N ILE A 56 -2.73 4.36 -1.06
CA ILE A 56 -3.30 3.38 -0.17
C ILE A 56 -3.02 3.78 1.27
N ILE A 57 -4.04 3.67 2.10
CA ILE A 57 -3.95 3.95 3.53
C ILE A 57 -4.42 2.71 4.27
N VAL A 58 -3.60 2.23 5.19
CA VAL A 58 -3.90 1.04 6.00
C VAL A 58 -3.61 1.36 7.46
N ASP A 59 -4.64 1.21 8.29
CA ASP A 59 -4.49 1.16 9.74
C ASP A 59 -4.10 -0.25 10.17
N ILE A 60 -3.15 -0.33 11.10
CA ILE A 60 -2.64 -1.58 11.65
C ILE A 60 -2.96 -1.61 13.13
N ASP A 61 -3.82 -2.56 13.51
CA ASP A 61 -4.15 -2.90 14.88
C ASP A 61 -3.40 -4.16 15.35
N GLY A 62 -3.34 -4.34 16.67
CA GLY A 62 -2.65 -5.48 17.31
C GLY A 62 -1.21 -5.19 17.72
N LEU A 63 -0.79 -3.93 17.64
CA LEU A 63 0.42 -3.38 18.25
C LEU A 63 0.06 -2.67 19.57
N SER A 64 1.06 -2.11 20.27
CA SER A 64 0.84 -1.29 21.47
C SER A 64 -0.01 -0.03 21.20
N GLU A 65 0.01 0.44 19.96
CA GLU A 65 -0.76 1.56 19.44
C GLU A 65 -1.14 1.28 17.98
N THR A 66 -2.22 1.90 17.50
CA THR A 66 -2.60 1.82 16.08
C THR A 66 -1.58 2.57 15.24
N VAL A 67 -1.08 1.92 14.18
CA VAL A 67 -0.13 2.52 13.23
C VAL A 67 -0.82 2.69 11.88
N THR A 68 -0.87 3.92 11.37
CA THR A 68 -1.36 4.20 10.01
C THR A 68 -0.20 4.26 9.02
N ILE A 69 -0.30 3.47 7.95
CA ILE A 69 0.63 3.54 6.82
C ILE A 69 -0.06 4.19 5.64
N ILE A 70 0.53 5.27 5.13
CA ILE A 70 0.12 5.94 3.90
C ILE A 70 1.20 5.64 2.87
N ALA A 71 0.85 4.90 1.83
CA ALA A 71 1.77 4.58 0.75
C ALA A 71 1.24 5.15 -0.57
N ILE A 72 2.09 5.88 -1.27
CA ILE A 72 1.73 6.66 -2.45
C ILE A 72 2.60 6.19 -3.61
N TYR A 73 1.95 5.78 -4.70
CA TYR A 73 2.61 5.52 -5.96
C TYR A 73 2.83 6.83 -6.73
N TRP A 74 4.06 7.10 -7.16
CA TRP A 74 4.37 8.30 -7.93
C TRP A 74 5.25 7.95 -9.14
N PRO A 75 4.66 7.77 -10.34
CA PRO A 75 5.43 7.42 -11.53
C PRO A 75 6.35 8.57 -11.97
N ALA A 76 7.50 8.21 -12.54
CA ALA A 76 8.40 9.16 -13.17
C ALA A 76 7.67 9.89 -14.31
N GLY A 77 7.46 11.20 -14.16
CA GLY A 77 6.75 12.05 -15.14
C GLY A 77 5.46 12.69 -14.63
N GLN A 78 4.93 12.29 -13.46
CA GLN A 78 3.87 13.07 -12.80
C GLN A 78 4.47 14.32 -12.14
N THR A 79 3.98 15.50 -12.53
CA THR A 79 4.39 16.78 -11.95
C THR A 79 3.98 16.85 -10.48
N ARG A 80 4.96 17.03 -9.59
CA ARG A 80 4.72 17.28 -8.17
C ARG A 80 4.03 18.63 -8.01
N VAL A 81 2.74 18.63 -7.72
CA VAL A 81 2.09 19.79 -7.09
C VAL A 81 2.12 19.51 -5.58
N LEU A 82 3.26 19.79 -4.96
CA LEU A 82 3.29 19.98 -3.52
C LEU A 82 2.70 21.38 -3.31
N GLY A 83 1.56 21.46 -2.63
CA GLY A 83 0.86 22.73 -2.41
C GLY A 83 1.80 23.82 -1.90
N GLU A 84 1.48 25.07 -2.25
CA GLU A 84 2.14 26.28 -1.74
C GLU A 84 2.13 26.35 -0.20
#